data_AF-A0A532EUL3-F1
#
_entry.id   AF-A0A532EUL3-F1
#
_cell.length_a   1.000
_cell.length_b   1.000
_cell.length_c   1.000
_cell.angle_alpha   90.00
_cell.angle_beta   90.00
_cell.angle_gamma   90.00
#
_symmetry.space_group_name_H-M   'P 1'
#
loop_
_entity.id
_entity.type
_entity.pdbx_description
1 polymer ?
#
loop_
_entity_poly.entity_id
_entity_poly.type
_entity_poly.pdbx_seq_one_letter_code
_entity_poly.pdbx_strand_id
1 'polypeptide(L)'
;MKAFSKLRQGALMLVLGVGIAGFAGPSSAATDGTSFNLPVETVADYLYALIEADREVYTKHVVERLQNKGVVVASENWEEKNTLPLPAQFLMESGRVVAKKGLGIL
;
A
#
# COMPACT_ATOMS: atom_id res chain seq x y z
N MET A 1 53.88 -17.15 28.17
CA MET A 1 52.94 -18.23 28.53
C MET A 1 51.80 -17.67 29.37
N LYS A 2 50.57 -17.71 28.81
CA LYS A 2 49.28 -17.99 29.47
C LYS A 2 48.90 -17.21 30.74
N ALA A 3 48.71 -15.88 30.67
CA ALA A 3 48.11 -15.14 31.80
C ALA A 3 47.19 -13.95 31.43
N PHE A 4 46.87 -13.70 30.15
CA PHE A 4 46.04 -12.55 29.74
C PHE A 4 44.66 -12.92 29.16
N SER A 5 44.28 -14.20 29.12
CA SER A 5 42.99 -14.65 28.55
C SER A 5 41.88 -14.97 29.57
N LYS A 6 42.17 -14.93 30.88
CA LYS A 6 41.17 -15.23 31.92
C LYS A 6 40.41 -14.01 32.46
N LEU A 7 40.80 -12.80 32.08
CA LEU A 7 40.17 -11.56 32.57
C LEU A 7 39.07 -11.00 31.64
N ARG A 8 38.88 -11.59 30.44
CA ARG A 8 37.79 -11.22 29.50
C ARG A 8 36.59 -12.17 29.54
N GLN A 9 36.64 -13.24 30.35
CA GLN A 9 35.55 -14.22 30.44
C GLN A 9 34.66 -14.05 31.68
N GLY A 10 35.04 -13.19 32.63
CA GLY A 10 34.25 -12.91 33.84
C GLY A 10 33.19 -11.81 33.70
N ALA A 11 33.25 -10.99 32.65
CA ALA A 11 32.34 -9.85 32.46
C ALA A 11 31.16 -10.13 31.49
N LEU A 12 31.11 -11.32 30.87
CA LEU A 12 30.04 -11.69 29.92
C LEU A 12 28.96 -12.61 30.54
N MET A 13 29.08 -13.00 31.81
CA MET A 13 28.15 -13.93 32.49
C MET A 13 27.41 -13.30 33.68
N LEU A 14 27.29 -11.97 33.72
CA LEU A 14 26.54 -11.25 34.78
C LEU A 14 25.66 -10.12 34.23
N VAL A 15 25.25 -10.20 32.96
CA VAL A 15 24.26 -9.27 32.36
C VAL A 15 23.01 -10.03 31.87
N LEU A 16 22.94 -11.36 32.04
CA LEU A 16 21.79 -12.18 31.62
C LEU A 16 20.95 -12.72 32.80
N GLY A 17 21.02 -12.09 33.96
CA GLY A 17 20.26 -12.52 35.13
C GLY A 17 19.94 -11.34 36.01
N VAL A 18 18.66 -11.20 36.36
CA VAL A 18 18.05 -10.21 37.26
C VAL A 18 17.52 -8.95 36.57
N GLY A 19 16.20 -8.89 36.40
CA GLY A 19 15.48 -7.64 36.67
C GLY A 19 14.36 -7.17 35.75
N ILE A 20 13.41 -8.01 35.30
CA ILE A 20 12.03 -7.52 35.03
C ILE A 20 11.00 -8.62 35.41
N ALA A 21 10.88 -8.90 36.71
CA ALA A 21 9.66 -9.45 37.27
C ALA A 21 8.82 -8.26 37.76
N GLY A 22 7.72 -7.96 37.06
CA GLY A 22 6.75 -6.96 37.53
C GLY A 22 6.07 -6.15 36.45
N PHE A 23 5.17 -6.76 35.67
CA PHE A 23 3.88 -6.15 35.33
C PHE A 23 2.92 -7.21 34.77
N ALA A 24 2.42 -8.08 35.66
CA ALA A 24 1.22 -8.87 35.38
C ALA A 24 0.03 -8.04 35.87
N GLY A 25 -0.59 -7.29 34.95
CA GLY A 25 -1.92 -6.71 35.13
C GLY A 25 -2.70 -6.96 33.84
N PRO A 26 -3.83 -7.68 33.86
CA PRO A 26 -4.68 -7.78 32.69
C PRO A 26 -5.41 -6.44 32.56
N SER A 27 -4.82 -5.50 31.82
CA SER A 27 -5.56 -4.32 31.39
C SER A 27 -6.37 -4.73 30.16
N SER A 28 -7.51 -5.38 30.38
CA SER A 28 -8.59 -5.39 29.40
C SER A 28 -9.13 -3.97 29.31
N ALA A 29 -8.44 -3.11 28.56
CA ALA A 29 -9.12 -2.03 27.89
C ALA A 29 -10.01 -2.71 26.86
N ALA A 30 -11.27 -2.95 27.23
CA ALA A 30 -12.31 -3.17 26.27
C ALA A 30 -12.32 -1.92 25.38
N THR A 31 -11.65 -2.00 24.23
CA THR A 31 -11.97 -1.13 23.12
C THR A 31 -13.40 -1.50 22.78
N ASP A 32 -14.35 -0.72 23.30
CA ASP A 32 -15.72 -0.70 22.82
C ASP A 32 -15.65 -0.10 21.42
N GLY A 33 -15.17 -0.93 20.49
CA GLY A 33 -15.00 -0.61 19.10
C GLY A 33 -16.41 -0.56 18.52
N THR A 34 -17.01 0.62 18.53
CA THR A 34 -18.20 0.88 17.73
C THR A 34 -17.87 0.51 16.30
N SER A 35 -18.37 -0.64 15.85
CA SER A 35 -18.19 -1.10 14.48
C SER A 35 -18.96 -0.15 13.58
N PHE A 36 -18.23 0.67 12.84
CA PHE A 36 -18.81 1.49 11.78
C PHE A 36 -19.20 0.54 10.64
N ASN A 37 -20.49 0.25 10.52
CA ASN A 37 -21.03 -0.54 9.42
C ASN A 37 -21.52 0.41 8.34
N LEU A 38 -20.74 0.56 7.27
CA LEU A 38 -21.17 1.29 6.08
C LEU A 38 -21.94 0.33 5.16
N PRO A 39 -23.11 0.72 4.62
CA PRO A 39 -23.80 -0.12 3.67
C PRO A 39 -22.94 -0.37 2.43
N VAL A 40 -23.02 -1.59 1.89
CA VAL A 40 -22.17 -2.03 0.76
C VAL A 40 -22.48 -1.20 -0.48
N GLU A 41 -23.75 -0.86 -0.68
CA GLU A 41 -24.23 0.04 -1.73
C GLU A 41 -23.56 1.42 -1.65
N THR A 42 -23.40 1.99 -0.46
CA THR A 42 -22.75 3.29 -0.29
C THR A 42 -21.27 3.22 -0.64
N VAL A 43 -20.60 2.12 -0.29
CA VAL A 43 -19.20 1.89 -0.71
C VAL A 43 -19.10 1.77 -2.23
N ALA A 44 -20.02 1.03 -2.85
CA ALA A 44 -20.06 0.86 -4.30
C ALA A 44 -20.27 2.20 -5.02
N ASP A 45 -21.17 3.05 -4.52
CA ASP A 45 -21.41 4.39 -5.05
C ASP A 45 -20.15 5.27 -4.98
N TYR A 46 -19.44 5.24 -3.85
CA TYR A 46 -18.17 5.97 -3.72
C TYR A 46 -17.10 5.47 -4.68
N LEU A 47 -16.96 4.15 -4.84
CA LEU A 47 -16.01 3.57 -5.78
C LEU A 47 -16.37 3.93 -7.23
N TYR A 48 -17.65 3.89 -7.58
CA TYR A 48 -18.13 4.28 -8.89
C TYR A 48 -17.82 5.75 -9.18
N ALA A 49 -18.19 6.66 -8.27
CA ALA A 49 -17.93 8.10 -8.41
C ALA A 49 -16.42 8.40 -8.52
N LEU A 50 -15.58 7.68 -7.77
CA LEU A 50 -14.13 7.82 -7.86
C LEU A 50 -13.59 7.37 -9.23
N ILE A 51 -14.05 6.22 -9.74
CA ILE A 51 -13.63 5.69 -11.05
C ILE A 51 -14.10 6.62 -12.18
N GLU A 52 -15.30 7.18 -12.07
CA GLU A 52 -15.83 8.16 -13.02
C GLU A 52 -14.98 9.44 -13.02
N ALA A 53 -14.70 10.00 -11.84
CA ALA A 53 -13.86 11.18 -11.70
C ALA A 53 -12.43 10.95 -12.22
N ASP A 54 -11.83 9.78 -11.93
CA ASP A 54 -10.50 9.42 -12.43
C ASP A 54 -10.47 9.34 -13.97
N ARG A 55 -11.49 8.71 -14.58
CA ARG A 55 -11.64 8.68 -16.04
C ARG A 55 -11.69 10.09 -16.63
N GLU A 56 -12.47 11.00 -16.04
CA GLU A 56 -12.57 12.38 -16.51
C GLU A 56 -11.21 13.10 -16.38
N VAL A 57 -10.60 13.04 -15.20
CA VAL A 57 -9.34 13.71 -14.90
C VAL A 57 -8.21 13.21 -15.80
N TYR A 58 -8.06 11.90 -15.97
CA TYR A 58 -7.04 11.32 -16.85
C TYR A 58 -7.26 11.74 -18.31
N THR A 59 -8.50 11.69 -18.80
CA THR A 59 -8.82 12.08 -20.18
C THR A 59 -8.48 13.55 -20.42
N LYS A 60 -8.98 14.46 -19.58
CA LYS A 60 -8.81 15.90 -19.76
C LYS A 60 -7.37 16.36 -19.52
N HIS A 61 -6.80 15.96 -18.39
CA HIS A 61 -5.54 16.52 -17.93
C HIS A 61 -4.32 15.76 -18.45
N VAL A 62 -4.47 14.52 -18.92
CA VAL A 62 -3.35 13.75 -19.49
C VAL A 62 -3.54 13.57 -20.98
N VAL A 63 -4.59 12.88 -21.42
CA VAL A 63 -4.76 12.48 -22.82
C VAL A 63 -4.96 13.69 -23.73
N GLU A 64 -6.03 14.46 -23.53
CA GLU A 64 -6.37 15.62 -24.36
C GLU A 64 -5.27 16.67 -24.30
N ARG A 65 -4.75 16.97 -23.10
CA ARG A 65 -3.67 17.94 -22.92
C ARG A 65 -2.42 17.59 -23.75
N LEU A 66 -2.00 16.32 -23.74
CA LEU A 66 -0.80 15.89 -24.47
C LEU A 66 -1.05 15.77 -25.97
N GLN A 67 -2.25 15.33 -26.38
CA GLN A 67 -2.66 15.28 -27.78
C GLN A 67 -2.76 16.67 -28.39
N ASN A 68 -3.40 17.62 -27.70
CA ASN A 68 -3.55 19.00 -28.17
C ASN A 68 -2.21 19.73 -28.28
N LYS A 69 -1.21 19.34 -27.49
CA LYS A 69 0.17 19.83 -27.59
C LYS A 69 0.99 19.11 -28.67
N GLY A 70 0.44 18.11 -29.35
CA GLY A 70 1.14 17.31 -30.35
C GLY A 70 2.27 16.45 -29.79
N VAL A 71 2.26 16.14 -28.49
CA VAL A 71 3.34 15.40 -27.83
C VAL A 71 3.19 13.89 -28.05
N VAL A 72 2.01 13.35 -27.78
CA VAL A 72 1.72 11.91 -27.88
C VAL A 72 0.21 11.69 -28.00
N VAL A 73 -0.18 10.60 -28.65
CA VAL A 73 -1.59 10.20 -28.81
C VAL A 73 -1.96 9.03 -27.91
N ALA A 74 -3.25 8.84 -27.62
CA ALA A 74 -3.73 7.60 -27.03
C ALA A 74 -3.99 6.54 -28.13
N SER A 75 -3.73 5.27 -27.82
CA SER A 75 -3.88 4.15 -28.75
C SER A 75 -4.12 2.85 -27.99
N GLU A 76 -4.81 1.89 -28.62
CA GLU A 76 -5.02 0.56 -28.03
C GLU A 76 -3.70 -0.22 -27.84
N ASN A 77 -2.75 -0.07 -28.76
CA ASN A 77 -1.45 -0.74 -28.74
C ASN A 77 -0.39 0.18 -28.11
N TRP A 78 -0.70 0.69 -26.92
CA TRP A 78 0.03 1.81 -26.33
C TRP A 78 1.45 1.45 -25.94
N GLU A 79 1.66 0.22 -25.47
CA GLU A 79 2.97 -0.29 -25.05
C GLU A 79 3.92 -0.39 -26.25
N GLU A 80 3.49 -1.02 -27.34
CA GLU A 80 4.33 -1.23 -28.52
C GLU A 80 4.58 0.08 -29.27
N LYS A 81 3.57 0.95 -29.31
CA LYS A 81 3.64 2.21 -30.06
C LYS A 81 4.20 3.37 -29.23
N ASN A 82 4.61 3.16 -27.98
CA ASN A 82 5.06 4.21 -27.06
C ASN A 82 4.07 5.38 -26.98
N THR A 83 2.79 5.04 -26.85
CA THR A 83 1.66 6.00 -26.81
C THR A 83 0.96 5.93 -25.45
N LEU A 84 -0.06 6.77 -25.24
CA LEU A 84 -0.84 6.73 -24.00
C LEU A 84 -1.85 5.57 -24.04
N PRO A 85 -2.07 4.86 -22.92
CA PRO A 85 -3.16 3.90 -22.84
C PRO A 85 -4.53 4.60 -22.91
N LEU A 86 -5.52 3.89 -23.46
CA LEU A 86 -6.90 4.31 -23.38
C LEU A 86 -7.38 4.33 -21.91
N PRO A 87 -8.37 5.16 -21.54
CA PRO A 87 -8.83 5.25 -20.15
C PRO A 87 -9.22 3.90 -19.53
N ALA A 88 -9.88 3.03 -20.29
CA ALA A 88 -10.24 1.68 -19.83
C ALA A 88 -9.00 0.80 -19.60
N GLN A 89 -8.00 0.87 -20.49
CA GLN A 89 -6.76 0.10 -20.35
C GLN A 89 -5.94 0.58 -19.15
N PHE A 90 -5.88 1.89 -18.93
CA PHE A 90 -5.23 2.47 -17.75
C PHE A 90 -5.89 2.01 -16.45
N LEU A 91 -7.23 1.99 -16.41
CA LEU A 91 -7.98 1.46 -15.27
C LEU A 91 -7.72 -0.04 -15.05
N MET A 92 -7.69 -0.84 -16.11
CA MET A 92 -7.40 -2.28 -16.04
C MET A 92 -5.98 -2.54 -15.53
N GLU A 93 -4.98 -1.80 -16.00
CA GLU A 93 -3.60 -1.95 -15.55
C GLU A 93 -3.47 -1.53 -14.07
N SER A 94 -4.17 -0.48 -13.66
CA SER A 94 -4.27 -0.09 -12.25
C SER A 94 -4.89 -1.21 -11.40
N GLY A 95 -5.98 -1.83 -11.87
CA GLY A 95 -6.58 -3.00 -11.25
C GLY A 95 -5.62 -4.18 -11.13
N ARG A 96 -4.82 -4.43 -12.18
CA ARG A 96 -3.78 -5.47 -12.16
C ARG A 96 -2.69 -5.19 -11.12
N VAL A 97 -2.29 -3.93 -10.93
CA VAL A 97 -1.36 -3.53 -9.87
C VAL A 97 -1.96 -3.76 -8.48
N VAL A 98 -3.25 -3.51 -8.29
CA VAL A 98 -3.96 -3.81 -7.03
C VAL A 98 -4.05 -5.32 -6.79
N ALA A 99 -4.35 -6.11 -7.82
CA ALA A 99 -4.39 -7.57 -7.74
C ALA A 99 -3.04 -8.16 -7.29
N LYS A 100 -1.92 -7.64 -7.79
CA LYS A 100 -0.57 -8.04 -7.34
C LYS A 100 -0.31 -7.78 -5.86
N LYS A 101 -1.05 -6.88 -5.22
CA LYS A 101 -0.96 -6.62 -3.77
C LYS A 101 -1.86 -7.56 -2.95
N GLY A 102 -2.56 -8.49 -3.58
CA GLY A 102 -3.52 -9.39 -2.93
C GLY A 102 -4.84 -8.71 -2.54
N LEU A 103 -5.09 -7.50 -3.05
CA LEU A 103 -6.30 -6.71 -2.77
C LEU A 103 -7.26 -6.66 -3.97
N GLY A 104 -6.95 -7.36 -5.06
CA GLY A 104 -7.79 -7.43 -6.24
C GLY A 104 -8.86 -8.51 -6.16
N ILE A 105 -9.82 -8.44 -7.08
CA ILE A 105 -10.92 -9.42 -7.22
C ILE A 105 -10.54 -10.53 -8.23
N LEU A 106 -9.28 -10.59 -8.69
CA LEU A 106 -8.77 -11.53 -9.69
C LEU A 106 -7.43 -12.13 -9.25
#